data_AF-A0A935KEA3-F1
#
_entry.id   AF-A0A935KEA3-F1
#
_cell.length_a   1.000
_cell.length_b   1.000
_cell.length_c   1.000
_cell.angle_alpha   90.00
_cell.angle_beta   90.00
_cell.angle_gamma   90.00
#
_symmetry.space_group_name_H-M   'P 1'
#
loop_
_entity.id
_entity.type
_entity.pdbx_description
1 polymer ?
#
loop_
_entity_poly.entity_id
_entity_poly.type
_entity_poly.pdbx_seq_one_letter_code
_entity_poly.pdbx_strand_id
1 'polypeptide(L)'
;MAGTRGGRRHRRSVSRLLRDRREGRPAGAGFDAIAEFPPHRHRAVWMNAQTAGLDPGFAGVVTSYRAQVIQSLKRDAGGRTTLRCVFPSWDNTARQGKRGTVFVGSSPELFGYWVEAMVQDTRRRLRGDERLLFVNAWNEWAEGCCLEPDARYGTQYLEALAAGLGSGARLPIVPQDRPAFTDVEREAQDAMDAGELSVERFGATPPRDVSGVSVVMPVYNHERFLDRTLASVAAQTLAPCELVAVDDGSSDGSAAAIERFARSAPFPVTLVRQRNRGAHVALNRGLALARGRTVALLNSDDEFHPQRLERMVATLGDDAGFAFSDAELIDDDDRPARGDHAAKLREATARANARRRSSSRCSTATSRSRPATSCSGARWPTRSAASRRSRSATTGTTSSRRRATRGSCAFRSPSTATGCTAGTRCRRAHLPG
;
A
#
# COMPACT_ATOMS: atom_id res chain seq x y z
N MET A 1 57.82 -46.58 -13.40
CA MET A 1 56.97 -46.78 -12.22
C MET A 1 56.35 -45.45 -11.82
N ALA A 2 55.06 -45.48 -11.56
CA ALA A 2 54.18 -44.34 -11.35
C ALA A 2 54.01 -43.96 -9.86
N GLY A 3 53.51 -42.74 -9.64
CA GLY A 3 52.82 -42.31 -8.41
C GLY A 3 53.75 -41.74 -7.33
N THR A 4 53.53 -40.56 -6.74
CA THR A 4 52.24 -39.97 -6.32
C THR A 4 52.37 -38.45 -6.16
N ARG A 5 51.46 -37.68 -6.77
CA ARG A 5 51.19 -36.26 -6.45
C ARG A 5 50.07 -36.22 -5.40
N GLY A 6 50.39 -35.80 -4.17
CA GLY A 6 49.45 -35.76 -3.05
C GLY A 6 49.22 -34.35 -2.50
N GLY A 7 48.19 -33.67 -3.01
CA GLY A 7 47.20 -32.89 -2.24
C GLY A 7 47.64 -31.82 -1.24
N ARG A 8 48.01 -30.62 -1.70
CA ARG A 8 47.72 -29.37 -0.96
C ARG A 8 46.37 -28.83 -1.41
N ARG A 9 45.27 -29.28 -0.79
CA ARG A 9 43.95 -28.62 -0.95
C ARG A 9 43.70 -27.65 0.21
N HIS A 10 43.42 -26.41 -0.19
CA HIS A 10 43.11 -25.22 0.58
C HIS A 10 42.19 -25.43 1.79
N ARG A 11 42.70 -25.24 3.01
CA ARG A 11 41.90 -24.72 4.13
C ARG A 11 41.72 -23.21 3.91
N ARG A 12 40.59 -22.79 3.33
CA ARG A 12 40.20 -21.37 3.30
C ARG A 12 39.75 -20.97 4.71
N SER A 13 40.25 -19.85 5.24
CA SER A 13 39.92 -19.40 6.60
C SER A 13 38.44 -19.05 6.73
N VAL A 14 37.82 -19.44 7.85
CA VAL A 14 36.40 -19.15 8.20
C VAL A 14 36.08 -17.66 8.11
N SER A 15 37.08 -16.79 8.32
CA SER A 15 36.97 -15.34 8.23
C SER A 15 36.73 -14.81 6.81
N ARG A 16 37.15 -15.51 5.74
CA ARG A 16 36.88 -15.14 4.34
C ARG A 16 35.46 -15.56 3.92
N LEU A 17 35.01 -16.74 4.37
CA LEU A 17 33.63 -17.24 4.24
C LEU A 17 32.58 -16.31 4.86
N LEU A 18 32.94 -15.61 5.95
CA LEU A 18 32.05 -14.66 6.61
C LEU A 18 32.02 -13.28 5.93
N ARG A 19 33.07 -12.88 5.18
CA ARG A 19 33.07 -11.66 4.37
C ARG A 19 32.26 -11.83 3.08
N ASP A 20 32.34 -12.98 2.42
CA ASP A 20 31.54 -13.32 1.23
C ASP A 20 30.02 -13.39 1.53
N ARG A 21 29.59 -13.46 2.79
CA ARG A 21 28.16 -13.42 3.17
C ARG A 21 27.47 -12.09 2.90
N ARG A 22 28.23 -10.99 2.82
CA ARG A 22 27.68 -9.63 2.64
C ARG A 22 27.56 -9.24 1.16
N GLU A 23 28.34 -9.85 0.28
CA GLU A 23 28.42 -9.49 -1.14
C GLU A 23 28.53 -10.77 -1.98
N GLY A 24 27.42 -11.25 -2.54
CA GLY A 24 27.49 -12.36 -3.49
C GLY A 24 26.24 -13.21 -3.52
N ARG A 25 25.76 -13.48 -4.74
CA ARG A 25 24.70 -14.44 -5.05
C ARG A 25 24.99 -15.80 -4.38
N PRO A 26 23.98 -16.63 -4.03
CA PRO A 26 24.18 -18.00 -3.54
C PRO A 26 25.18 -18.79 -4.41
N ALA A 27 25.20 -18.50 -5.71
CA ALA A 27 26.12 -19.04 -6.71
C ALA A 27 27.62 -18.91 -6.36
N GLY A 28 28.04 -17.85 -5.64
CA GLY A 28 29.44 -17.68 -5.22
C GLY A 28 29.92 -18.73 -4.21
N ALA A 29 28.99 -19.40 -3.52
CA ALA A 29 29.24 -20.50 -2.60
C ALA A 29 28.80 -21.87 -3.17
N GLY A 30 28.40 -21.93 -4.45
CA GLY A 30 27.95 -23.16 -5.12
C GLY A 30 26.51 -23.58 -4.80
N PHE A 31 25.68 -22.69 -4.27
CA PHE A 31 24.25 -22.95 -4.00
C PHE A 31 23.36 -22.16 -4.96
N ASP A 32 22.20 -22.72 -5.30
CA ASP A 32 21.27 -22.08 -6.26
C ASP A 32 20.32 -21.07 -5.59
N ALA A 33 19.92 -21.34 -4.35
CA ALA A 33 18.94 -20.51 -3.63
C ALA A 33 19.10 -20.59 -2.10
N ILE A 34 18.40 -19.68 -1.41
CA ILE A 34 18.21 -19.70 0.04
C ILE A 34 16.72 -19.87 0.32
N ALA A 35 16.34 -20.83 1.16
CA ALA A 35 14.98 -20.93 1.67
C ALA A 35 14.86 -20.19 3.01
N GLU A 36 13.78 -19.43 3.17
CA GLU A 36 13.48 -18.80 4.46
C GLU A 36 13.04 -19.85 5.48
N PHE A 37 13.34 -19.57 6.76
CA PHE A 37 12.77 -20.30 7.89
C PHE A 37 12.29 -19.27 8.93
N PRO A 38 11.07 -18.72 8.74
CA PRO A 38 10.59 -17.55 9.47
C PRO A 38 10.50 -17.68 11.00
N PRO A 39 10.26 -18.88 11.60
CA PRO A 39 10.36 -19.03 13.05
C PRO A 39 11.72 -18.60 13.60
N HIS A 40 12.78 -18.71 12.79
CA HIS A 40 14.09 -18.15 13.09
C HIS A 40 14.26 -16.74 12.51
N ARG A 41 15.00 -15.89 13.24
CA ARG A 41 15.27 -14.48 12.85
C ARG A 41 14.03 -13.57 12.80
N HIS A 42 13.01 -13.88 13.59
CA HIS A 42 11.92 -12.96 13.88
C HIS A 42 12.40 -11.84 14.81
N ARG A 43 11.84 -10.63 14.67
CA ARG A 43 11.99 -9.57 15.66
C ARG A 43 10.84 -9.73 16.64
N ALA A 44 11.13 -10.32 17.79
CA ALA A 44 10.12 -10.59 18.80
C ALA A 44 9.40 -9.30 19.21
N VAL A 45 8.07 -9.32 19.10
CA VAL A 45 7.19 -8.36 19.78
C VAL A 45 6.77 -9.06 21.06
N TRP A 46 7.39 -8.70 22.17
CA TRP A 46 7.24 -9.41 23.45
C TRP A 46 5.82 -9.27 23.99
N MET A 47 5.15 -10.41 24.14
CA MET A 47 3.77 -10.50 24.62
C MET A 47 3.64 -11.25 25.95
N ASN A 48 4.75 -11.64 26.57
CA ASN A 48 4.76 -12.44 27.80
C ASN A 48 3.85 -11.85 28.90
N ALA A 49 3.99 -10.56 29.21
CA ALA A 49 3.20 -9.90 30.26
C ALA A 49 1.69 -9.78 29.93
N GLN A 50 1.31 -9.91 28.66
CA GLN A 50 -0.07 -9.78 28.18
C GLN A 50 -0.74 -11.15 27.96
N THR A 51 0.01 -12.24 28.14
CA THR A 51 -0.48 -13.59 27.88
C THR A 51 -0.93 -14.23 29.18
N ALA A 52 -2.23 -14.47 29.30
CA ALA A 52 -2.80 -15.15 30.45
C ALA A 52 -2.41 -16.65 30.46
N GLY A 53 -2.31 -17.25 31.65
CA GLY A 53 -2.09 -18.69 31.81
C GLY A 53 -0.66 -19.18 31.58
N LEU A 54 0.34 -18.30 31.55
CA LEU A 54 1.74 -18.70 31.52
C LEU A 54 2.17 -19.27 32.87
N ASP A 55 2.99 -20.33 32.85
CA ASP A 55 3.67 -20.84 34.04
C ASP A 55 4.52 -19.71 34.68
N PRO A 56 4.46 -19.51 36.00
CA PRO A 56 5.19 -18.43 36.67
C PRO A 56 6.72 -18.47 36.47
N GLY A 57 7.29 -19.64 36.17
CA GLY A 57 8.69 -19.85 35.86
C GLY A 57 9.02 -19.87 34.36
N PHE A 58 8.09 -19.49 33.49
CA PHE A 58 8.32 -19.44 32.05
C PHE A 58 9.35 -18.35 31.69
N ALA A 59 10.49 -18.77 31.15
CA ALA A 59 11.62 -17.91 30.75
C ALA A 59 11.78 -17.81 29.22
N GLY A 60 10.81 -18.34 28.47
CA GLY A 60 10.79 -18.32 27.02
C GLY A 60 10.22 -17.03 26.43
N VAL A 61 9.96 -17.03 25.13
CA VAL A 61 9.46 -15.87 24.38
C VAL A 61 8.04 -16.14 23.92
N VAL A 62 7.12 -15.23 24.25
CA VAL A 62 5.80 -15.17 23.62
C VAL A 62 5.77 -13.97 22.69
N THR A 63 5.41 -14.18 21.43
CA THR A 63 5.46 -13.13 20.40
C THR A 63 4.22 -13.13 19.50
N SER A 64 3.93 -12.00 18.87
CA SER A 64 2.78 -11.85 17.97
C SER A 64 3.00 -12.55 16.62
N TYR A 65 2.07 -13.43 16.24
CA TYR A 65 2.00 -14.01 14.90
C TYR A 65 1.74 -12.94 13.83
N ARG A 66 0.88 -11.95 14.11
CA ARG A 66 0.64 -10.81 13.21
C ARG A 66 1.91 -10.00 12.94
N ALA A 67 2.72 -9.76 13.98
CA ALA A 67 4.00 -9.06 13.80
C ALA A 67 4.96 -9.85 12.90
N GLN A 68 4.97 -11.19 13.03
CA GLN A 68 5.74 -12.07 12.13
C GLN A 68 5.30 -11.93 10.68
N VAL A 69 4.00 -11.98 10.41
CA VAL A 69 3.46 -11.79 9.05
C VAL A 69 3.90 -10.43 8.48
N ILE A 70 3.70 -9.34 9.24
CA ILE A 70 4.12 -7.99 8.82
C ILE A 70 5.63 -7.91 8.56
N GLN A 71 6.44 -8.58 9.39
CA GLN A 71 7.89 -8.60 9.21
C GLN A 71 8.29 -9.38 7.94
N SER A 72 7.67 -10.53 7.68
CA SER A 72 7.88 -11.31 6.46
C SER A 72 7.56 -10.48 5.21
N LEU A 73 6.44 -9.74 5.23
CA LEU A 73 6.04 -8.85 4.12
C LEU A 73 7.05 -7.73 3.85
N LYS A 74 7.67 -7.19 4.91
CA LYS A 74 8.67 -6.11 4.81
C LYS A 74 10.07 -6.61 4.45
N ARG A 75 10.32 -7.93 4.49
CA ARG A 75 11.66 -8.49 4.28
C ARG A 75 12.03 -8.43 2.80
N ASP A 76 12.97 -7.54 2.49
CA ASP A 76 13.60 -7.45 1.17
C ASP A 76 14.37 -8.75 0.88
N ALA A 77 13.98 -9.44 -0.19
CA ALA A 77 14.68 -10.64 -0.66
C ALA A 77 16.06 -10.32 -1.27
N GLY A 78 16.36 -9.04 -1.52
CA GLY A 78 17.63 -8.55 -2.06
C GLY A 78 17.95 -9.13 -3.44
N GLY A 79 19.20 -8.96 -3.89
CA GLY A 79 19.71 -9.51 -5.16
C GLY A 79 20.05 -11.01 -5.13
N ARG A 80 19.54 -11.77 -4.15
CA ARG A 80 19.79 -13.22 -3.98
C ARG A 80 18.49 -13.98 -4.24
N THR A 81 18.57 -15.12 -4.94
CA THR A 81 17.42 -16.03 -5.12
C THR A 81 16.98 -16.58 -3.76
N THR A 82 15.93 -15.97 -3.21
CA THR A 82 15.36 -16.32 -1.90
C THR A 82 13.96 -16.88 -2.10
N LEU A 83 13.75 -18.13 -1.67
CA LEU A 83 12.49 -18.85 -1.67
C LEU A 83 11.76 -18.53 -0.38
N ARG A 84 10.53 -18.02 -0.50
CA ARG A 84 9.72 -17.61 0.65
C ARG A 84 9.23 -18.84 1.41
N CYS A 85 8.97 -18.66 2.69
CA CYS A 85 8.39 -19.68 3.55
C CYS A 85 7.30 -19.07 4.44
N VAL A 86 6.24 -19.82 4.69
CA VAL A 86 5.13 -19.47 5.60
C VAL A 86 4.90 -20.61 6.59
N PHE A 87 4.28 -20.33 7.74
CA PHE A 87 3.92 -21.35 8.72
C PHE A 87 2.58 -21.08 9.39
N PRO A 88 1.74 -22.09 9.67
CA PRO A 88 0.38 -21.90 10.20
C PRO A 88 0.37 -21.50 11.68
N SER A 89 1.26 -22.02 12.50
CA SER A 89 1.34 -21.74 13.94
C SER A 89 2.71 -22.14 14.47
N TRP A 90 3.04 -21.73 15.70
CA TRP A 90 4.30 -22.15 16.32
C TRP A 90 4.23 -22.07 17.85
N ASP A 91 4.46 -23.21 18.50
CA ASP A 91 4.63 -23.37 19.94
C ASP A 91 5.55 -24.56 20.20
N ASN A 92 6.79 -24.29 20.59
CA ASN A 92 7.77 -25.34 20.84
C ASN A 92 8.08 -25.60 22.31
N THR A 93 7.15 -25.26 23.18
CA THR A 93 7.24 -25.57 24.61
C THR A 93 7.33 -27.07 24.86
N ALA A 94 6.75 -27.92 24.00
CA ALA A 94 6.90 -29.37 24.09
C ALA A 94 8.36 -29.85 24.01
N ARG A 95 9.22 -29.14 23.24
CA ARG A 95 10.65 -29.46 23.09
C ARG A 95 11.55 -28.67 24.04
N GLN A 96 11.23 -27.39 24.25
CA GLN A 96 12.11 -26.45 24.95
C GLN A 96 11.67 -26.16 26.39
N GLY A 97 10.54 -26.73 26.82
CA GLY A 97 9.94 -26.51 28.13
C GLY A 97 9.71 -25.03 28.41
N LYS A 98 10.18 -24.59 29.58
CA LYS A 98 10.05 -23.20 30.04
C LYS A 98 10.86 -22.17 29.22
N ARG A 99 11.65 -22.60 28.23
CA ARG A 99 12.44 -21.72 27.34
C ARG A 99 11.91 -21.69 25.90
N GLY A 100 10.70 -22.19 25.67
CA GLY A 100 10.09 -22.22 24.34
C GLY A 100 9.80 -20.84 23.75
N THR A 101 9.57 -20.83 22.44
CA THR A 101 9.04 -19.71 21.67
C THR A 101 7.62 -20.03 21.23
N VAL A 102 6.70 -19.12 21.53
CA VAL A 102 5.28 -19.26 21.22
C VAL A 102 4.82 -18.07 20.39
N PHE A 103 4.16 -18.32 19.27
CA PHE A 103 3.53 -17.30 18.44
C PHE A 103 2.03 -17.27 18.71
N VAL A 104 1.56 -16.18 19.33
CA VAL A 104 0.15 -16.00 19.70
C VAL A 104 -0.61 -15.22 18.63
N GLY A 105 -1.90 -15.52 18.51
CA GLY A 105 -2.81 -14.84 17.57
C GLY A 105 -2.71 -15.34 16.13
N SER A 106 -2.35 -16.61 15.92
CA SER A 106 -2.51 -17.23 14.61
C SER A 106 -3.97 -17.59 14.32
N SER A 107 -4.37 -17.51 13.05
CA SER A 107 -5.67 -17.92 12.55
C SER A 107 -5.58 -18.33 11.07
N PRO A 108 -6.51 -19.16 10.56
CA PRO A 108 -6.56 -19.52 9.15
C PRO A 108 -6.61 -18.30 8.22
N GLU A 109 -7.34 -17.24 8.60
CA GLU A 109 -7.47 -16.01 7.79
C GLU A 109 -6.13 -15.27 7.67
N LEU A 110 -5.43 -15.10 8.79
CA LEU A 110 -4.15 -14.39 8.81
C LEU A 110 -3.05 -15.20 8.13
N PHE A 111 -3.08 -16.54 8.28
CA PHE A 111 -2.20 -17.45 7.53
C PHE A 111 -2.47 -17.38 6.02
N GLY A 112 -3.75 -17.44 5.60
CA GLY A 112 -4.14 -17.32 4.19
C GLY A 112 -3.68 -16.01 3.55
N TYR A 113 -3.84 -14.88 4.27
CA TYR A 113 -3.31 -13.59 3.84
C TYR A 113 -1.78 -13.62 3.65
N TRP A 114 -1.07 -14.26 4.58
CA TRP A 114 0.38 -14.39 4.47
C TRP A 114 0.79 -15.27 3.28
N VAL A 115 0.12 -16.40 3.06
CA VAL A 115 0.30 -17.28 1.89
C VAL A 115 0.13 -16.48 0.60
N GLU A 116 -1.01 -15.80 0.43
CA GLU A 116 -1.31 -15.01 -0.77
C GLU A 116 -0.19 -14.00 -1.07
N ALA A 117 0.20 -13.23 -0.06
CA ALA A 117 1.22 -12.22 -0.24
C ALA A 117 2.58 -12.82 -0.65
N MET A 118 2.96 -13.98 -0.09
CA MET A 118 4.20 -14.66 -0.45
C MET A 118 4.12 -15.32 -1.84
N VAL A 119 2.95 -15.81 -2.26
CA VAL A 119 2.72 -16.28 -3.64
C VAL A 119 2.90 -15.13 -4.62
N GLN A 120 2.32 -13.96 -4.34
CA GLN A 120 2.42 -12.78 -5.20
C GLN A 120 3.86 -12.25 -5.27
N ASP A 121 4.57 -12.21 -4.15
CA ASP A 121 6.00 -11.85 -4.11
C ASP A 121 6.85 -12.84 -4.93
N THR A 122 6.61 -14.14 -4.77
CA THR A 122 7.32 -15.21 -5.50
C THR A 122 7.09 -15.10 -7.00
N ARG A 123 5.84 -14.90 -7.44
CA ARG A 123 5.50 -14.73 -8.87
C ARG A 123 6.14 -13.47 -9.47
N ARG A 124 6.20 -12.38 -8.71
CA ARG A 124 6.83 -11.12 -9.14
C ARG A 124 8.33 -11.27 -9.32
N ARG A 125 9.01 -11.96 -8.40
CA ARG A 125 10.49 -12.07 -8.40
C ARG A 125 11.03 -13.21 -9.25
N LEU A 126 10.41 -14.39 -9.22
CA LEU A 126 10.93 -15.62 -9.84
C LEU A 126 10.18 -15.97 -11.13
N ARG A 127 10.76 -16.81 -11.98
CA ARG A 127 10.25 -17.16 -13.31
C ARG A 127 10.19 -18.68 -13.49
N GLY A 128 9.30 -19.14 -14.38
CA GLY A 128 9.15 -20.57 -14.68
C GLY A 128 8.99 -21.43 -13.44
N ASP A 129 9.70 -22.55 -13.44
CA ASP A 129 9.65 -23.59 -12.39
C ASP A 129 10.36 -23.20 -11.09
N GLU A 130 11.07 -22.06 -11.07
CA GLU A 130 11.73 -21.55 -9.86
C GLU A 130 10.74 -20.93 -8.86
N ARG A 131 9.46 -20.81 -9.22
CA ARG A 131 8.40 -20.19 -8.40
C ARG A 131 7.95 -21.12 -7.27
N LEU A 132 8.87 -21.43 -6.37
CA LEU A 132 8.65 -22.26 -5.20
C LEU A 132 8.29 -21.41 -3.98
N LEU A 133 7.24 -21.81 -3.27
CA LEU A 133 6.88 -21.33 -1.94
C LEU A 133 6.95 -22.51 -0.98
N PHE A 134 7.66 -22.35 0.13
CA PHE A 134 7.71 -23.36 1.19
C PHE A 134 6.60 -23.12 2.20
N VAL A 135 6.00 -24.20 2.69
CA VAL A 135 5.13 -24.18 3.85
C VAL A 135 5.77 -25.05 4.92
N ASN A 136 6.08 -24.45 6.06
CA ASN A 136 6.57 -25.14 7.23
C ASN A 136 5.43 -25.21 8.24
N ALA A 137 4.94 -26.35 8.68
CA ALA A 137 5.17 -27.71 8.22
C ALA A 137 3.81 -28.31 7.85
N TRP A 138 3.82 -29.48 7.20
CA TRP A 138 2.60 -30.30 7.13
C TRP A 138 2.14 -30.66 8.55
N ASN A 139 3.04 -31.26 9.33
CA ASN A 139 2.85 -31.59 10.74
C ASN A 139 4.19 -31.58 11.50
N GLU A 140 4.39 -30.57 12.33
CA GLU A 140 5.49 -30.52 13.31
C GLU A 140 4.88 -30.34 14.70
N TRP A 141 4.39 -31.44 15.26
CA TRP A 141 3.65 -31.48 16.52
C TRP A 141 4.46 -30.94 17.69
N ALA A 142 5.78 -31.18 17.68
CA ALA A 142 6.64 -30.78 18.77
C ALA A 142 6.99 -29.28 18.75
N GLU A 143 6.64 -28.57 17.67
CA GLU A 143 6.65 -27.11 17.57
C GLU A 143 5.24 -26.53 17.37
N GLY A 144 4.18 -27.29 17.66
CA GLY A 144 2.79 -26.82 17.59
C GLY A 144 2.42 -26.24 16.21
N CYS A 145 3.10 -26.70 15.16
CA CYS A 145 3.06 -26.12 13.81
C CYS A 145 2.39 -27.12 12.87
N CYS A 146 1.08 -26.99 12.72
CA CYS A 146 0.20 -27.99 12.12
C CYS A 146 -0.60 -27.37 10.97
N LEU A 147 -0.41 -27.88 9.75
CA LEU A 147 -1.25 -27.54 8.59
C LEU A 147 -2.33 -28.60 8.36
N GLU A 148 -2.07 -29.85 8.76
CA GLU A 148 -3.06 -30.93 8.71
C GLU A 148 -4.34 -30.59 9.51
N PRO A 149 -5.48 -31.21 9.18
CA PRO A 149 -6.73 -30.91 9.87
C PRO A 149 -6.66 -31.21 11.35
N ASP A 150 -7.19 -30.31 12.17
CA ASP A 150 -7.24 -30.46 13.63
C ASP A 150 -8.68 -30.32 14.17
N ALA A 151 -8.86 -30.62 15.45
CA ALA A 151 -10.19 -30.54 16.09
C ALA A 151 -10.73 -29.11 16.27
N ARG A 152 -9.87 -28.08 16.18
CA ARG A 152 -10.22 -26.68 16.45
C ARG A 152 -10.65 -25.94 15.18
N TYR A 153 -9.92 -26.14 14.11
CA TYR A 153 -10.07 -25.44 12.83
C TYR A 153 -10.49 -26.37 11.69
N GLY A 154 -10.55 -27.69 11.92
CA GLY A 154 -10.88 -28.66 10.88
C GLY A 154 -9.95 -28.48 9.68
N THR A 155 -10.51 -28.30 8.49
CA THR A 155 -9.77 -28.10 7.23
C THR A 155 -9.40 -26.65 6.93
N GLN A 156 -9.73 -25.68 7.79
CA GLN A 156 -9.66 -24.25 7.45
C GLN A 156 -8.25 -23.76 7.07
N TYR A 157 -7.18 -24.30 7.68
CA TYR A 157 -5.80 -23.95 7.29
C TYR A 157 -5.42 -24.47 5.89
N LEU A 158 -5.92 -25.65 5.51
CA LEU A 158 -5.75 -26.19 4.16
C LEU A 158 -6.56 -25.39 3.14
N GLU A 159 -7.78 -25.00 3.50
CA GLU A 159 -8.63 -24.13 2.67
C GLU A 159 -7.98 -22.76 2.46
N ALA A 160 -7.41 -22.17 3.53
CA ALA A 160 -6.67 -20.91 3.46
C ALA A 160 -5.41 -21.04 2.58
N LEU A 161 -4.67 -22.15 2.69
CA LEU A 161 -3.54 -22.43 1.80
C LEU A 161 -3.98 -22.56 0.34
N ALA A 162 -5.02 -23.36 0.07
CA ALA A 162 -5.56 -23.58 -1.27
C ALA A 162 -6.07 -22.26 -1.89
N ALA A 163 -6.80 -21.47 -1.11
CA ALA A 163 -7.25 -20.14 -1.52
C ALA A 163 -6.07 -19.21 -1.84
N GLY A 164 -5.06 -19.17 -0.97
CA GLY A 164 -3.84 -18.35 -1.15
C GLY A 164 -3.00 -18.73 -2.37
N LEU A 165 -2.90 -20.02 -2.69
CA LEU A 165 -2.25 -20.51 -3.91
C LEU A 165 -3.06 -20.14 -5.16
N GLY A 166 -4.39 -20.22 -5.04
CA GLY A 166 -5.38 -19.87 -6.07
C GLY A 166 -5.51 -18.37 -6.35
N SER A 167 -5.03 -17.49 -5.47
CA SER A 167 -5.10 -16.01 -5.58
C SER A 167 -4.34 -15.40 -6.78
N GLY A 168 -3.88 -16.24 -7.71
CA GLY A 168 -3.40 -15.85 -9.04
C GLY A 168 -4.48 -15.73 -10.12
N ALA A 169 -5.70 -16.21 -9.86
CA ALA A 169 -6.80 -16.12 -10.81
C ALA A 169 -7.72 -14.91 -10.54
N ARG A 170 -7.73 -14.42 -9.30
CA ARG A 170 -8.37 -13.19 -8.84
C ARG A 170 -7.78 -12.94 -7.45
N LEU A 171 -7.35 -11.71 -7.20
CA LEU A 171 -7.31 -11.21 -5.83
C LEU A 171 -8.68 -11.55 -5.21
N PRO A 172 -8.81 -12.11 -3.99
CA PRO A 172 -9.77 -11.50 -3.12
C PRO A 172 -9.19 -10.11 -2.87
N ILE A 173 -9.60 -9.17 -3.71
CA ILE A 173 -10.12 -7.93 -3.17
C ILE A 173 -10.97 -8.46 -2.02
N VAL A 174 -10.50 -8.37 -0.76
CA VAL A 174 -11.47 -8.17 0.32
C VAL A 174 -12.38 -7.13 -0.29
N PRO A 175 -13.67 -7.38 -0.53
CA PRO A 175 -14.57 -6.29 -0.78
C PRO A 175 -14.49 -5.49 0.52
N GLN A 176 -13.50 -4.60 0.59
CA GLN A 176 -13.85 -3.25 0.87
C GLN A 176 -14.85 -3.01 -0.24
N ASP A 177 -16.13 -3.01 0.12
CA ASP A 177 -17.17 -2.36 -0.66
C ASP A 177 -16.70 -0.92 -0.81
N ARG A 178 -15.68 -0.72 -1.66
CA ARG A 178 -15.15 0.57 -2.00
C ARG A 178 -16.21 1.07 -2.96
N PRO A 179 -16.95 2.11 -2.57
CA PRO A 179 -17.91 2.70 -3.48
C PRO A 179 -17.22 2.90 -4.83
N ALA A 180 -17.91 2.54 -5.91
CA ALA A 180 -17.49 3.00 -7.22
C ALA A 180 -17.41 4.52 -7.16
N PHE A 181 -16.59 5.15 -8.00
CA PHE A 181 -16.51 6.61 -7.97
C PHE A 181 -17.88 7.27 -8.24
N THR A 182 -18.74 6.62 -9.03
CA THR A 182 -20.14 7.00 -9.23
C THR A 182 -20.99 6.97 -7.95
N ASP A 183 -20.64 6.13 -6.99
CA ASP A 183 -21.29 6.12 -5.67
C ASP A 183 -20.83 7.30 -4.81
N VAL A 184 -19.56 7.70 -4.94
CA VAL A 184 -19.03 8.92 -4.30
C VAL A 184 -19.68 10.17 -4.89
N GLU A 185 -19.84 10.23 -6.22
CA GLU A 185 -20.54 11.31 -6.90
C GLU A 185 -22.01 11.39 -6.46
N ARG A 186 -22.68 10.24 -6.35
CA ARG A 186 -24.06 10.17 -5.87
C ARG A 186 -24.18 10.59 -4.41
N GLU A 187 -23.30 10.11 -3.51
CA GLU A 187 -23.33 10.53 -2.09
C GLU A 187 -23.13 12.05 -1.96
N ALA A 188 -22.27 12.65 -2.77
CA ALA A 188 -22.08 14.10 -2.79
C ALA A 188 -23.35 14.82 -3.27
N GLN A 189 -24.03 14.30 -4.31
CA GLN A 189 -25.28 14.86 -4.80
C GLN A 189 -26.41 14.72 -3.78
N ASP A 190 -26.59 13.54 -3.20
CA ASP A 190 -27.59 13.27 -2.17
C ASP A 190 -27.41 14.21 -0.96
N ALA A 191 -26.16 14.45 -0.55
CA ALA A 191 -25.85 15.38 0.54
C ALA A 191 -26.10 16.85 0.18
N MET A 192 -25.95 17.25 -1.09
CA MET A 192 -26.37 18.59 -1.56
C MET A 192 -27.90 18.69 -1.57
N ASP A 193 -28.61 17.69 -2.08
CA ASP A 193 -30.07 17.67 -2.18
C ASP A 193 -30.73 17.66 -0.78
N ALA A 194 -30.09 17.00 0.19
CA ALA A 194 -30.51 17.00 1.59
C ALA A 194 -30.13 18.28 2.36
N GLY A 195 -29.39 19.21 1.75
CA GLY A 195 -28.92 20.44 2.40
C GLY A 195 -27.80 20.23 3.45
N GLU A 196 -27.17 19.05 3.46
CA GLU A 196 -26.02 18.75 4.33
C GLU A 196 -24.70 19.34 3.79
N LEU A 197 -24.69 19.71 2.51
CA LEU A 197 -23.59 20.37 1.82
C LEU A 197 -24.03 21.73 1.30
N SER A 198 -23.35 22.79 1.75
CA SER A 198 -23.42 24.10 1.08
C SER A 198 -22.28 24.20 0.07
N VAL A 199 -22.59 24.58 -1.16
CA VAL A 199 -21.61 24.73 -2.25
C VAL A 199 -21.71 26.14 -2.82
N GLU A 200 -20.68 26.94 -2.59
CA GLU A 200 -20.54 28.30 -3.10
C GLU A 200 -19.46 28.33 -4.18
N ARG A 201 -19.76 28.93 -5.33
CA ARG A 201 -18.86 29.00 -6.48
C ARG A 201 -18.52 30.46 -6.78
N PHE A 202 -17.23 30.71 -6.93
CA PHE A 202 -16.65 32.01 -7.23
C PHE A 202 -15.94 31.91 -8.58
N GLY A 203 -16.27 32.82 -9.51
CA GLY A 203 -15.78 32.78 -10.89
C GLY A 203 -16.57 31.83 -11.81
N ALA A 204 -16.18 31.78 -13.08
CA ALA A 204 -16.84 30.95 -14.08
C ALA A 204 -16.54 29.46 -13.83
N THR A 205 -17.57 28.63 -13.69
CA THR A 205 -17.38 27.19 -13.49
C THR A 205 -16.79 26.55 -14.75
N PRO A 206 -15.65 25.83 -14.67
CA PRO A 206 -15.07 25.20 -15.84
C PRO A 206 -15.97 24.07 -16.39
N PRO A 207 -15.90 23.76 -17.68
CA PRO A 207 -16.50 22.54 -18.21
C PRO A 207 -15.84 21.30 -17.58
N ARG A 208 -16.56 20.17 -17.54
CA ARG A 208 -16.00 18.90 -17.06
C ARG A 208 -14.97 18.36 -18.05
N ASP A 209 -13.98 17.64 -17.52
CA ASP A 209 -12.87 17.02 -18.24
C ASP A 209 -12.03 18.02 -19.05
N VAL A 210 -11.92 19.26 -18.54
CA VAL A 210 -11.05 20.26 -19.14
C VAL A 210 -9.58 19.84 -19.00
N SER A 211 -8.76 20.08 -20.03
CA SER A 211 -7.31 19.89 -19.97
C SER A 211 -6.68 20.90 -19.02
N GLY A 212 -6.73 20.59 -17.72
CA GLY A 212 -6.31 21.42 -16.61
C GLY A 212 -6.28 20.64 -15.31
N VAL A 213 -5.77 21.28 -14.25
CA VAL A 213 -5.62 20.67 -12.92
C VAL A 213 -6.64 21.26 -11.95
N SER A 214 -7.50 20.43 -11.37
CA SER A 214 -8.28 20.80 -10.19
C SER A 214 -7.43 20.58 -8.95
N VAL A 215 -7.28 21.61 -8.11
CA VAL A 215 -6.70 21.44 -6.78
C VAL A 215 -7.83 21.12 -5.81
N VAL A 216 -7.74 19.99 -5.11
CA VAL A 216 -8.72 19.59 -4.08
C VAL A 216 -8.06 19.71 -2.71
N MET A 217 -8.68 20.48 -1.81
CA MET A 217 -8.13 20.84 -0.52
C MET A 217 -9.13 20.59 0.63
N PRO A 218 -8.95 19.56 1.48
CA PRO A 218 -9.72 19.41 2.70
C PRO A 218 -9.24 20.42 3.76
N VAL A 219 -10.18 21.00 4.49
CA VAL A 219 -9.91 22.04 5.51
C VAL A 219 -10.63 21.70 6.80
N TYR A 220 -9.91 21.73 7.92
CA TYR A 220 -10.50 21.63 9.25
C TYR A 220 -9.61 22.34 10.27
N ASN A 221 -10.08 23.44 10.84
CA ASN A 221 -9.40 24.20 11.90
C ASN A 221 -7.94 24.59 11.55
N HIS A 222 -7.71 25.09 10.33
CA HIS A 222 -6.39 25.43 9.80
C HIS A 222 -6.27 26.93 9.44
N GLU A 223 -7.04 27.82 10.09
CA GLU A 223 -7.04 29.26 9.82
C GLU A 223 -5.62 29.84 9.72
N ARG A 224 -4.76 29.48 10.67
CA ARG A 224 -3.37 29.95 10.77
C ARG A 224 -2.53 29.67 9.51
N PHE A 225 -2.88 28.64 8.73
CA PHE A 225 -2.06 28.17 7.61
C PHE A 225 -2.62 28.52 6.24
N LEU A 226 -3.91 28.90 6.16
CA LEU A 226 -4.59 29.04 4.88
C LEU A 226 -4.01 30.14 3.99
N ASP A 227 -3.57 31.26 4.57
CA ASP A 227 -3.03 32.38 3.77
C ASP A 227 -1.82 31.94 2.94
N ARG A 228 -0.85 31.22 3.54
CA ARG A 228 0.31 30.68 2.81
C ARG A 228 -0.09 29.59 1.82
N THR A 229 -0.99 28.69 2.23
CA THR A 229 -1.42 27.55 1.42
C THR A 229 -2.09 28.05 0.14
N LEU A 230 -3.04 28.97 0.27
CA LEU A 230 -3.79 29.57 -0.83
C LEU A 230 -2.87 30.42 -1.73
N ALA A 231 -1.95 31.19 -1.14
CA ALA A 231 -0.95 31.94 -1.90
C ALA A 231 -0.06 31.01 -2.76
N SER A 232 0.32 29.84 -2.23
CA SER A 232 1.13 28.85 -2.96
C SER A 232 0.40 28.25 -4.17
N VAL A 233 -0.93 28.11 -4.09
CA VAL A 233 -1.78 27.67 -5.21
C VAL A 233 -1.92 28.78 -6.25
N ALA A 234 -2.15 30.03 -5.81
CA ALA A 234 -2.23 31.19 -6.68
C ALA A 234 -0.93 31.45 -7.46
N ALA A 235 0.22 31.16 -6.85
CA ALA A 235 1.55 31.38 -7.42
C ALA A 235 2.07 30.24 -8.31
N GLN A 236 1.24 29.25 -8.66
CA GLN A 236 1.69 28.16 -9.53
C GLN A 236 2.00 28.65 -10.95
N THR A 237 3.12 28.22 -11.52
CA THR A 237 3.51 28.55 -12.92
C THR A 237 2.52 28.01 -13.94
N LEU A 238 1.95 26.83 -13.66
CA LEU A 238 0.74 26.34 -14.30
C LEU A 238 -0.44 26.63 -13.36
N ALA A 239 -1.22 27.66 -13.68
CA ALA A 239 -2.43 27.97 -12.92
C ALA A 239 -3.40 26.78 -12.93
N PRO A 240 -4.00 26.40 -11.79
CA PRO A 240 -5.04 25.39 -11.79
C PRO A 240 -6.28 25.90 -12.53
N CYS A 241 -7.07 24.97 -13.10
CA CYS A 241 -8.34 25.34 -13.72
C CYS A 241 -9.42 25.66 -12.67
N GLU A 242 -9.26 25.15 -11.44
CA GLU A 242 -10.07 25.49 -10.28
C GLU A 242 -9.40 25.05 -8.96
N LEU A 243 -9.88 25.62 -7.86
CA LEU A 243 -9.68 25.11 -6.50
C LEU A 243 -11.03 24.64 -5.93
N VAL A 244 -11.09 23.40 -5.43
CA VAL A 244 -12.22 22.87 -4.66
C VAL A 244 -11.77 22.71 -3.21
N ALA A 245 -12.17 23.66 -2.36
CA ALA A 245 -11.86 23.68 -0.94
C ALA A 245 -13.07 23.15 -0.15
N VAL A 246 -12.85 22.13 0.69
CA VAL A 246 -13.91 21.49 1.47
C VAL A 246 -13.67 21.73 2.96
N ASP A 247 -14.40 22.67 3.52
CA ASP A 247 -14.42 22.97 4.95
C ASP A 247 -15.26 21.94 5.71
N ASP A 248 -14.58 21.09 6.47
CA ASP A 248 -15.13 19.96 7.24
C ASP A 248 -15.65 20.40 8.61
N GLY A 249 -16.39 21.50 8.63
CA GLY A 249 -17.06 22.04 9.82
C GLY A 249 -16.09 22.69 10.78
N SER A 250 -15.21 23.56 10.27
CA SER A 250 -14.27 24.30 11.11
C SER A 250 -15.00 25.21 12.10
N SER A 251 -14.40 25.37 13.27
CA SER A 251 -14.85 26.27 14.34
C SER A 251 -14.02 27.55 14.45
N ASP A 252 -12.99 27.68 13.61
CA ASP A 252 -12.12 28.86 13.50
C ASP A 252 -12.46 29.68 12.22
N GLY A 253 -11.63 30.66 11.87
CA GLY A 253 -11.82 31.50 10.69
C GLY A 253 -11.48 30.83 9.35
N SER A 254 -11.30 29.50 9.29
CA SER A 254 -10.88 28.79 8.07
C SER A 254 -11.78 29.06 6.87
N ALA A 255 -13.09 28.90 7.03
CA ALA A 255 -14.05 29.10 5.95
C ALA A 255 -14.06 30.56 5.46
N ALA A 256 -13.93 31.52 6.38
CA ALA A 256 -13.87 32.94 6.04
C ALA A 256 -12.57 33.30 5.28
N ALA A 257 -11.44 32.68 5.63
CA ALA A 257 -10.19 32.86 4.90
C ALA A 257 -10.28 32.38 3.44
N ILE A 258 -10.88 31.21 3.21
CA ILE A 258 -11.10 30.67 1.87
C ILE A 258 -12.05 31.56 1.08
N GLU A 259 -13.13 32.03 1.69
CA GLU A 259 -14.09 32.91 1.02
C GLU A 259 -13.46 34.24 0.60
N ARG A 260 -12.65 34.87 1.47
CA ARG A 260 -11.89 36.08 1.13
C ARG A 260 -10.98 35.84 -0.07
N PHE A 261 -10.22 34.76 -0.06
CA PHE A 261 -9.35 34.40 -1.19
C PHE A 261 -10.16 34.16 -2.47
N ALA A 262 -11.28 33.45 -2.38
CA ALA A 262 -12.11 33.09 -3.53
C ALA A 262 -12.63 34.31 -4.30
N ARG A 263 -12.89 35.44 -3.62
CA ARG A 263 -13.35 36.69 -4.24
C ARG A 263 -12.30 37.37 -5.12
N SER A 264 -11.01 37.10 -4.90
CA SER A 264 -9.90 37.71 -5.64
C SER A 264 -8.98 36.69 -6.32
N ALA A 265 -9.36 35.41 -6.33
CA ALA A 265 -8.55 34.34 -6.88
C ALA A 265 -8.40 34.50 -8.41
N PRO A 266 -7.22 34.19 -8.98
CA PRO A 266 -6.99 34.28 -10.43
C PRO A 266 -7.64 33.15 -11.23
N PHE A 267 -8.30 32.21 -10.54
CA PHE A 267 -9.01 31.06 -11.11
C PHE A 267 -10.29 30.78 -10.30
N PRO A 268 -11.23 30.01 -10.85
CA PRO A 268 -12.46 29.64 -10.15
C PRO A 268 -12.21 28.90 -8.83
N VAL A 269 -13.01 29.23 -7.81
CA VAL A 269 -12.95 28.57 -6.50
C VAL A 269 -14.33 28.06 -6.11
N THR A 270 -14.40 26.80 -5.72
CA THR A 270 -15.58 26.19 -5.11
C THR A 270 -15.30 25.99 -3.62
N LEU A 271 -16.06 26.67 -2.77
CA LEU A 271 -16.05 26.46 -1.32
C LEU A 271 -17.22 25.57 -0.94
N VAL A 272 -16.90 24.39 -0.41
CA VAL A 272 -17.86 23.41 0.09
C VAL A 272 -17.82 23.45 1.61
N ARG A 273 -18.97 23.56 2.27
CA ARG A 273 -19.08 23.53 3.73
C ARG A 273 -19.94 22.35 4.16
N GLN A 274 -19.50 21.65 5.19
CA GLN A 274 -20.18 20.49 5.75
C GLN A 274 -20.03 20.41 7.26
N ARG A 275 -20.81 19.54 7.92
CA ARG A 275 -20.48 19.09 9.28
C ARG A 275 -19.25 18.18 9.26
N ASN A 276 -18.43 18.23 10.31
CA ASN A 276 -17.25 17.38 10.46
C ASN A 276 -17.56 15.89 10.26
N ARG A 277 -16.96 15.29 9.23
CA ARG A 277 -17.02 13.85 8.89
C ARG A 277 -15.64 13.24 8.61
N GLY A 278 -14.58 14.01 8.80
CA GLY A 278 -13.19 13.61 8.62
C GLY A 278 -12.65 13.90 7.22
N ALA A 279 -11.32 14.03 7.14
CA ALA A 279 -10.61 14.43 5.93
C ALA A 279 -10.88 13.53 4.71
N HIS A 280 -11.13 12.23 4.91
CA HIS A 280 -11.43 11.32 3.81
C HIS A 280 -12.78 11.62 3.14
N VAL A 281 -13.82 11.96 3.94
CA VAL A 281 -15.13 12.35 3.40
C VAL A 281 -15.03 13.70 2.70
N ALA A 282 -14.29 14.64 3.28
CA ALA A 282 -14.02 15.94 2.65
C ALA A 282 -13.30 15.79 1.30
N LEU A 283 -12.26 14.95 1.23
CA LEU A 283 -11.54 14.64 -0.01
C LEU A 283 -12.45 14.00 -1.06
N ASN A 284 -13.27 13.02 -0.66
CA ASN A 284 -14.22 12.36 -1.56
C ASN A 284 -15.22 13.35 -2.17
N ARG A 285 -15.74 14.27 -1.37
CA ARG A 285 -16.65 15.34 -1.82
C ARG A 285 -15.94 16.32 -2.76
N GLY A 286 -14.70 16.70 -2.43
CA GLY A 286 -13.88 17.54 -3.28
C GLY A 286 -13.58 16.89 -4.64
N LEU A 287 -13.29 15.58 -4.64
CA LEU A 287 -13.08 14.80 -5.86
C LEU A 287 -14.35 14.69 -6.71
N ALA A 288 -15.51 14.44 -6.11
CA ALA A 288 -16.80 14.37 -6.83
C ALA A 288 -17.18 15.70 -7.52
N LEU A 289 -16.75 16.82 -6.94
CA LEU A 289 -17.03 18.16 -7.43
C LEU A 289 -15.95 18.70 -8.38
N ALA A 290 -14.77 18.07 -8.43
CA ALA A 290 -13.70 18.44 -9.33
C ALA A 290 -14.08 18.18 -10.80
N ARG A 291 -13.58 19.04 -11.68
CA ARG A 291 -13.94 19.11 -13.11
C ARG A 291 -12.75 19.04 -14.04
N GLY A 292 -11.53 19.26 -13.56
CA GLY A 292 -10.30 19.10 -14.30
C GLY A 292 -10.02 17.63 -14.61
N ARG A 293 -9.42 17.39 -15.77
CA ARG A 293 -8.96 16.05 -16.19
C ARG A 293 -7.92 15.45 -15.24
N THR A 294 -7.15 16.31 -14.56
CA THR A 294 -6.16 15.91 -13.55
C THR A 294 -6.50 16.54 -12.22
N VAL A 295 -6.35 15.78 -11.13
CA VAL A 295 -6.55 16.27 -9.77
C VAL A 295 -5.23 16.31 -9.01
N ALA A 296 -4.98 17.43 -8.32
CA ALA A 296 -3.90 17.58 -7.35
C ALA A 296 -4.47 17.75 -5.94
N LEU A 297 -4.05 16.90 -5.01
CA LEU A 297 -4.43 17.01 -3.60
C LEU A 297 -3.46 17.92 -2.85
N LEU A 298 -3.99 18.82 -2.02
CA LEU A 298 -3.25 19.71 -1.14
C LEU A 298 -3.89 19.72 0.26
N ASN A 299 -3.14 19.43 1.31
CA ASN A 299 -3.65 19.66 2.67
C ASN A 299 -3.61 21.14 2.98
N SER A 300 -4.57 21.61 3.79
CA SER A 300 -4.71 23.03 4.14
C SER A 300 -3.57 23.61 4.97
N ASP A 301 -2.71 22.78 5.57
CA ASP A 301 -1.53 23.18 6.33
C ASP A 301 -0.19 23.01 5.59
N ASP A 302 -0.22 22.51 4.36
CA ASP A 302 0.94 22.33 3.48
C ASP A 302 0.99 23.41 2.39
N GLU A 303 2.11 23.52 1.66
CA GLU A 303 2.23 24.41 0.49
C GLU A 303 2.83 23.70 -0.72
N PHE A 304 2.48 24.17 -1.92
CA PHE A 304 3.10 23.72 -3.16
C PHE A 304 4.35 24.54 -3.49
N HIS A 305 5.37 23.86 -4.00
CA HIS A 305 6.44 24.54 -4.72
C HIS A 305 5.88 25.22 -5.99
N PRO A 306 6.36 26.42 -6.40
CA PRO A 306 5.75 27.20 -7.50
C PRO A 306 5.59 26.47 -8.84
N GLN A 307 6.50 25.54 -9.15
CA GLN A 307 6.49 24.76 -10.40
C GLN A 307 5.87 23.37 -10.26
N ARG A 308 5.16 23.09 -9.16
CA ARG A 308 4.74 21.72 -8.86
C ARG A 308 3.72 21.21 -9.87
N LEU A 309 2.65 21.97 -10.14
CA LEU A 309 1.59 21.52 -11.04
C LEU A 309 2.11 21.28 -12.45
N GLU A 310 2.85 22.25 -13.00
CA GLU A 310 3.47 22.17 -14.33
C GLU A 310 4.29 20.88 -14.51
N ARG A 311 5.15 20.58 -13.54
CA ARG A 311 6.04 19.42 -13.61
C ARG A 311 5.33 18.11 -13.39
N MET A 312 4.34 18.07 -12.49
CA MET A 312 3.55 16.86 -12.27
C MET A 312 2.74 16.51 -13.51
N VAL A 313 2.12 17.49 -14.17
CA VAL A 313 1.39 17.28 -15.44
C VAL A 313 2.33 16.79 -16.53
N ALA A 314 3.48 17.45 -16.71
CA ALA A 314 4.48 17.03 -17.71
C ALA A 314 5.02 15.61 -17.45
N THR A 315 5.16 15.22 -16.18
CA THR A 315 5.66 13.88 -15.78
C THR A 315 4.60 12.80 -15.91
N LEU A 316 3.33 13.13 -15.66
CA LEU A 316 2.22 12.19 -15.74
C LEU A 316 2.11 11.60 -17.15
N GLY A 317 2.18 12.46 -18.18
CA GLY A 317 1.97 12.03 -19.57
C GLY A 317 0.61 11.37 -19.78
N ASP A 318 0.43 10.70 -20.92
CA ASP A 318 -0.84 10.04 -21.25
C ASP A 318 -0.91 8.59 -20.75
N ASP A 319 0.23 7.98 -20.43
CA ASP A 319 0.33 6.55 -20.09
C ASP A 319 0.32 6.27 -18.58
N ALA A 320 0.33 7.30 -17.71
CA ALA A 320 0.36 7.13 -16.26
C ALA A 320 -0.89 7.69 -15.58
N GLY A 321 -1.41 6.95 -14.60
CA GLY A 321 -2.56 7.39 -13.80
C GLY A 321 -2.20 8.24 -12.57
N PHE A 322 -0.92 8.27 -12.15
CA PHE A 322 -0.47 9.02 -10.98
C PHE A 322 0.96 9.54 -11.13
N ALA A 323 1.22 10.72 -10.58
CA ALA A 323 2.55 11.32 -10.46
C ALA A 323 2.81 11.78 -9.02
N PHE A 324 4.05 11.62 -8.54
CA PHE A 324 4.45 11.98 -7.18
C PHE A 324 5.76 12.78 -7.20
N SER A 325 5.87 13.70 -6.25
CA SER A 325 7.08 14.50 -5.96
C SER A 325 7.57 14.20 -4.54
N ASP A 326 8.84 14.48 -4.29
CA ASP A 326 9.41 14.49 -2.94
C ASP A 326 8.81 15.61 -2.09
N ALA A 327 9.17 15.65 -0.80
CA ALA A 327 8.84 16.75 0.10
C ALA A 327 9.98 17.13 1.05
N GLU A 328 10.22 18.42 1.15
CA GLU A 328 10.85 19.12 2.26
C GLU A 328 9.91 19.15 3.47
N LEU A 329 10.39 18.79 4.64
CA LEU A 329 9.59 18.86 5.87
C LEU A 329 9.74 20.24 6.50
N ILE A 330 8.62 20.88 6.85
CA ILE A 330 8.56 22.18 7.51
C ILE A 330 7.85 22.09 8.87
N ASP A 331 8.14 23.00 9.79
CA ASP A 331 7.46 23.16 11.06
C ASP A 331 6.32 24.19 10.97
N ASP A 332 5.71 24.50 12.11
CA ASP A 332 4.56 25.40 12.23
C ASP A 332 4.88 26.86 11.86
N ASP A 333 6.16 27.22 11.85
CA ASP A 333 6.69 28.55 11.55
C ASP A 333 7.37 28.59 10.17
N ASP A 334 7.06 27.62 9.30
CA ASP A 334 7.57 27.49 7.92
C ASP A 334 9.09 27.32 7.83
N ARG A 335 9.72 26.91 8.93
CA ARG A 335 11.15 26.59 8.94
C ARG A 335 11.36 25.12 8.64
N PRO A 336 12.51 24.71 8.08
CA PRO A 336 12.81 23.30 7.88
C PRO A 336 12.69 22.52 9.20
N ALA A 337 11.81 21.50 9.23
CA ALA A 337 11.46 20.76 10.43
C ALA A 337 12.72 20.16 11.10
N ARG A 338 12.91 20.40 12.39
CA ARG A 338 14.07 19.86 13.12
C ARG A 338 13.68 18.64 13.95
N GLY A 339 14.68 17.91 14.46
CA GLY A 339 14.50 16.76 15.35
C GLY A 339 14.55 15.38 14.68
N ASP A 340 14.56 14.36 15.52
CA ASP A 340 14.87 12.98 15.12
C ASP A 340 13.87 12.39 14.12
N HIS A 341 12.59 12.75 14.23
CA HIS A 341 11.56 12.25 13.32
C HIS A 341 11.78 12.79 11.90
N ALA A 342 11.94 14.11 11.77
CA ALA A 342 12.23 14.76 10.48
C ALA A 342 13.56 14.27 9.90
N ALA A 343 14.59 14.06 10.73
CA ALA A 343 15.86 13.50 10.30
C ALA A 343 15.70 12.08 9.73
N LYS A 344 14.96 11.21 10.42
CA LYS A 344 14.68 9.83 9.96
C LYS A 344 13.94 9.80 8.63
N LEU A 345 12.94 10.67 8.46
CA LEU A 345 12.20 10.80 7.19
C LEU A 345 13.10 11.29 6.05
N ARG A 346 13.88 12.36 6.27
CA ARG A 346 14.84 12.85 5.27
C ARG A 346 15.84 11.77 4.85
N GLU A 347 16.36 11.02 5.81
CA GLU A 347 17.29 9.93 5.54
C GLU A 347 16.62 8.78 4.76
N ALA A 348 15.37 8.44 5.07
CA ALA A 348 14.59 7.47 4.32
C ALA A 348 14.37 7.90 2.86
N THR A 349 13.99 9.17 2.64
CA THR A 349 13.83 9.75 1.30
C THR A 349 15.16 9.77 0.54
N ALA A 350 16.25 10.21 1.18
CA ALA A 350 17.58 10.23 0.57
C ALA A 350 18.04 8.84 0.14
N ARG A 351 17.84 7.81 0.98
CA ARG A 351 18.14 6.41 0.63
C ARG A 351 17.29 5.91 -0.54
N ALA A 352 15.99 6.23 -0.57
CA ALA A 352 15.11 5.86 -1.67
C ALA A 352 15.56 6.49 -2.99
N ASN A 353 15.96 7.76 -2.96
CA ASN A 353 16.44 8.50 -4.13
C ASN A 353 17.80 7.99 -4.61
N ALA A 354 18.72 7.67 -3.70
CA ALA A 354 20.01 7.09 -4.06
C ALA A 354 19.85 5.74 -4.79
N ARG A 355 18.92 4.89 -4.33
CA ARG A 355 18.59 3.62 -5.02
C ARG A 355 18.08 3.87 -6.44
N ARG A 356 17.15 4.82 -6.62
CA ARG A 356 16.60 5.18 -7.94
C ARG A 356 17.67 5.67 -8.92
N ARG A 357 18.62 6.50 -8.46
CA ARG A 357 19.75 6.99 -9.27
C ARG A 357 20.77 5.90 -9.63
N SER A 358 20.95 4.91 -8.76
CA SER A 358 21.82 3.77 -9.07
C SER A 358 21.21 2.84 -10.13
N SER A 359 19.88 2.68 -10.14
CA SER A 359 19.17 1.89 -11.16
C SER A 359 19.12 2.56 -12.54
N SER A 360 19.06 3.89 -12.62
CA SER A 360 19.07 4.62 -13.91
C SER A 360 20.45 4.68 -14.59
N ARG A 361 21.55 4.50 -13.84
CA ARG A 361 22.90 4.34 -14.42
C ARG A 361 23.13 2.96 -15.04
N CYS A 362 22.36 1.95 -14.63
CA CYS A 362 22.52 0.59 -15.17
C CYS A 362 21.90 0.45 -16.57
N SER A 363 20.90 1.28 -16.91
CA SER A 363 20.26 1.29 -18.24
C SER A 363 20.98 2.15 -19.29
N THR A 364 21.93 3.00 -18.90
CA THR A 364 22.74 3.81 -19.84
C THR A 364 24.07 3.17 -20.22
N ALA A 365 24.48 2.06 -19.58
CA ALA A 365 25.74 1.37 -19.87
C ALA A 365 25.63 0.27 -20.95
N THR A 366 24.42 -0.04 -21.45
CA THR A 366 24.19 -1.15 -22.40
C THR A 366 23.84 -0.71 -23.82
N SER A 367 23.77 0.59 -24.13
CA SER A 367 23.53 1.09 -25.49
C SER A 367 24.80 1.65 -26.14
N ARG A 368 25.85 0.81 -26.26
CA ARG A 368 26.90 1.01 -27.26
C ARG A 368 26.77 -0.05 -28.36
N SER A 369 26.14 0.38 -29.45
CA SER A 369 26.35 -0.03 -30.86
C SER A 369 26.61 -1.52 -31.16
N ARG A 370 25.62 -2.18 -31.74
CA ARG A 370 25.85 -3.10 -32.89
C ARG A 370 24.94 -2.66 -34.04
N PRO A 371 25.47 -2.58 -35.28
CA PRO A 371 24.71 -2.10 -36.43
C PRO A 371 23.62 -3.10 -36.82
N ALA A 372 22.57 -2.55 -37.42
CA ALA A 372 21.41 -3.26 -37.93
C ALA A 372 21.82 -4.32 -38.97
N THR A 373 21.34 -5.54 -38.78
CA THR A 373 21.14 -6.49 -39.87
C THR A 373 19.67 -6.89 -39.87
N SER A 374 19.04 -6.59 -40.99
CA SER A 374 17.68 -6.92 -41.38
C SER A 374 17.35 -8.39 -41.21
N CYS A 375 16.18 -8.70 -40.67
CA CYS A 375 15.42 -9.87 -41.12
C CYS A 375 13.93 -9.60 -40.97
N SER A 376 13.29 -9.53 -42.13
CA SER A 376 11.87 -9.43 -42.40
C SER A 376 11.09 -10.67 -41.95
N GLY A 377 9.86 -10.45 -41.50
CA GLY A 377 8.73 -11.34 -41.80
C GLY A 377 8.22 -12.23 -40.66
N ALA A 378 7.09 -11.82 -40.07
CA ALA A 378 5.94 -12.69 -39.82
C ALA A 378 4.74 -11.85 -39.32
N ARG A 379 3.75 -11.68 -40.20
CA ARG A 379 2.44 -11.08 -39.90
C ARG A 379 1.61 -12.06 -39.05
N TRP A 380 0.95 -11.55 -38.01
CA TRP A 380 -0.13 -12.25 -37.31
C TRP A 380 -1.48 -11.83 -37.91
N PRO A 381 -2.38 -12.76 -38.29
CA PRO A 381 -3.67 -12.39 -38.87
C PRO A 381 -4.72 -12.13 -37.78
N THR A 382 -5.39 -10.99 -37.93
CA THR A 382 -6.68 -10.64 -37.35
C THR A 382 -7.78 -11.58 -37.86
N ARG A 383 -8.69 -12.03 -36.98
CA ARG A 383 -10.01 -12.53 -37.39
C ARG A 383 -11.10 -11.87 -36.56
N SER A 384 -11.96 -11.14 -37.27
CA SER A 384 -13.26 -10.66 -36.82
C SER A 384 -14.37 -11.43 -37.54
N ALA A 385 -15.44 -11.68 -36.78
CA ALA A 385 -16.86 -11.58 -37.15
C ALA A 385 -17.64 -12.79 -37.73
N ALA A 386 -18.88 -12.82 -37.20
CA ALA A 386 -20.14 -13.35 -37.73
C ALA A 386 -20.41 -14.86 -37.60
N SER A 387 -21.63 -15.36 -37.34
CA SER A 387 -22.93 -14.82 -36.89
C SER A 387 -23.94 -16.00 -36.80
N ARG A 388 -25.07 -15.77 -36.11
CA ARG A 388 -26.45 -16.31 -36.32
C ARG A 388 -27.01 -17.44 -35.42
N ARG A 389 -28.10 -17.02 -34.76
CA ARG A 389 -29.48 -17.56 -34.71
C ARG A 389 -29.86 -18.66 -33.69
N SER A 390 -30.55 -18.19 -32.64
CA SER A 390 -31.92 -18.53 -32.20
C SER A 390 -32.47 -19.96 -32.34
N ARG A 391 -32.95 -20.52 -31.21
CA ARG A 391 -34.31 -21.07 -31.04
C ARG A 391 -34.65 -21.27 -29.55
N SER A 392 -35.95 -21.30 -29.30
CA SER A 392 -36.72 -21.02 -28.09
C SER A 392 -37.19 -22.24 -27.28
N ALA A 393 -37.60 -21.98 -26.03
CA ALA A 393 -38.61 -22.68 -25.17
C ALA A 393 -38.29 -24.13 -24.72
N THR A 394 -38.73 -24.68 -23.57
CA THR A 394 -39.91 -24.41 -22.73
C THR A 394 -39.73 -25.07 -21.34
N THR A 395 -40.29 -24.44 -20.29
CA THR A 395 -40.94 -24.98 -19.06
C THR A 395 -40.26 -25.99 -18.12
N GLY A 396 -40.37 -25.69 -16.81
CA GLY A 396 -40.17 -26.67 -15.73
C GLY A 396 -40.29 -26.06 -14.34
N THR A 397 -41.51 -25.71 -13.94
CA THR A 397 -41.91 -25.20 -12.62
C THR A 397 -41.70 -26.25 -11.51
N THR A 398 -41.21 -25.85 -10.34
CA THR A 398 -41.75 -26.35 -9.06
C THR A 398 -41.42 -25.42 -7.91
N SER A 399 -42.41 -25.28 -7.04
CA SER A 399 -42.58 -24.30 -5.98
C SER A 399 -42.32 -24.91 -4.59
N SER A 400 -41.90 -24.08 -3.64
CA SER A 400 -42.48 -24.00 -2.28
C SER A 400 -41.73 -22.90 -1.51
N ARG A 401 -42.36 -21.73 -1.27
CA ARG A 401 -43.21 -21.36 -0.12
C ARG A 401 -42.60 -21.60 1.25
N ARG A 402 -42.22 -20.49 1.91
CA ARG A 402 -42.63 -19.98 3.25
C ARG A 402 -41.54 -19.03 3.74
N ARG A 403 -41.76 -17.99 4.55
CA ARG A 403 -42.88 -17.14 4.98
C ARG A 403 -42.18 -16.04 5.80
N ALA A 404 -42.64 -14.81 5.68
CA ALA A 404 -42.08 -13.65 6.38
C ALA A 404 -42.09 -13.76 7.91
N THR A 405 -41.13 -13.10 8.56
CA THR A 405 -41.32 -12.39 9.84
C THR A 405 -40.38 -11.20 9.96
N ARG A 406 -40.95 -10.08 10.39
CA ARG A 406 -40.29 -8.83 10.79
C ARG A 406 -39.48 -9.04 12.07
N GLY A 407 -38.41 -8.26 12.24
CA GLY A 407 -37.68 -8.15 13.50
C GLY A 407 -36.66 -7.02 13.45
N SER A 408 -37.12 -5.81 13.74
CA SER A 408 -36.27 -4.68 14.09
C SER A 408 -35.49 -4.98 15.38
N CYS A 409 -34.18 -4.77 15.39
CA CYS A 409 -33.44 -4.57 16.62
C CYS A 409 -32.42 -3.45 16.42
N ALA A 410 -32.74 -2.31 17.02
CA ALA A 410 -31.83 -1.22 17.25
C ALA A 410 -30.79 -1.66 18.29
N PHE A 411 -29.51 -1.39 18.03
CA PHE A 411 -28.50 -1.37 19.08
C PHE A 411 -27.68 -0.08 18.98
N ARG A 412 -27.92 0.79 19.96
CA ARG A 412 -27.13 1.98 20.26
C ARG A 412 -25.70 1.55 20.59
N SER A 413 -24.71 2.24 20.01
CA SER A 413 -23.33 2.20 20.49
C SER A 413 -23.01 3.52 21.18
N PRO A 414 -22.50 3.52 22.43
CA PRO A 414 -22.10 4.74 23.12
C PRO A 414 -20.71 5.21 22.65
N SER A 415 -20.62 6.53 22.58
CA SER A 415 -19.42 7.34 22.48
C SER A 415 -18.39 7.00 23.56
N THR A 416 -17.12 6.86 23.18
CA THR A 416 -16.00 7.40 23.96
C THR A 416 -14.91 7.87 23.01
N ALA A 417 -14.64 9.18 23.10
CA ALA A 417 -13.55 9.85 22.44
C ALA A 417 -12.24 9.55 23.16
N THR A 418 -11.15 9.40 22.42
CA THR A 418 -9.81 9.70 22.93
C THR A 418 -8.93 10.06 21.75
N GLY A 419 -8.40 11.28 21.80
CA GLY A 419 -7.64 11.90 20.72
C GLY A 419 -6.29 11.25 20.46
N CYS A 420 -5.78 11.49 19.26
CA CYS A 420 -4.37 11.40 18.96
C CYS A 420 -3.98 12.61 18.11
N THR A 421 -2.98 13.32 18.63
CA THR A 421 -2.37 14.55 18.16
C THR A 421 -1.44 14.35 16.96
N ALA A 422 -1.24 15.45 16.24
CA ALA A 422 -0.50 15.62 14.99
C ALA A 422 1.02 15.34 15.04
N GLY A 423 1.64 15.31 13.85
CA GLY A 423 2.99 15.85 13.69
C GLY A 423 3.86 15.24 12.59
N THR A 424 3.62 15.56 11.31
CA THR A 424 4.66 15.72 10.26
C THR A 424 4.07 16.48 9.05
N ARG A 425 4.54 17.70 8.79
CA ARG A 425 4.10 18.56 7.66
C ARG A 425 5.11 18.54 6.51
N CYS A 426 4.68 18.82 5.29
CA CYS A 426 5.47 18.58 4.08
C CYS A 426 5.31 19.69 3.02
N ARG A 427 6.35 20.47 2.77
CA ARG A 427 6.56 21.28 1.56
C ARG A 427 7.03 20.40 0.40
N ARG A 428 6.29 20.23 -0.69
CA ARG A 428 6.70 19.26 -1.75
C ARG A 428 7.85 19.76 -2.63
N ALA A 429 8.97 19.04 -2.67
CA ALA A 429 10.25 19.46 -3.25
C ALA A 429 10.53 18.90 -4.67
N HIS A 430 11.55 19.46 -5.30
CA HIS A 430 12.00 19.29 -6.68
C HIS A 430 12.75 17.96 -6.93
N LEU A 431 12.50 17.27 -8.05
CA LEU A 431 13.38 16.21 -8.58
C LEU A 431 14.57 16.85 -9.32
N PRO A 432 15.85 16.62 -8.96
CA PRO A 432 16.95 17.16 -9.75
C PRO A 432 16.97 16.48 -11.12
N GLY A 433 17.18 17.29 -12.17
CA GLY A 433 17.18 16.88 -13.58
C GLY A 433 18.19 15.81 -13.96
#